data_AF-A0A1B8GYU4-F1
#
_entry.id   AF-A0A1B8GYU4-F1
#
_cell.length_a   1.000
_cell.length_b   1.000
_cell.length_c   1.000
_cell.angle_alpha   90.00
_cell.angle_beta   90.00
_cell.angle_gamma   90.00
#
_symmetry.space_group_name_H-M   'P 1'
#
loop_
_entity.id
_entity.type
_entity.pdbx_description
1 polymer ?
#
loop_
_entity_poly.entity_id
_entity_poly.type
_entity_poly.pdbx_seq_one_letter_code
_entity_poly.pdbx_strand_id
1 'polypeptide(L)'
;MGIDISEEREIRFNADHERRIITAVRKNPKITVIGTHPRITVYSIYQRTKFGDTDRDGNPLIYSLKGINNYTITNKEFYKFKSSFIIILNKIKQTIPDSNYFLIAMPSSSAVSVQFTKKNRPPIWHSHVYKLFYKTNGK
;
A
#
# COMPACT_ATOMS: atom_id res chain seq x y z
N MET A 1 13.01 1.47 7.08
CA MET A 1 12.02 2.44 6.60
C MET A 1 10.61 1.96 6.94
N GLY A 2 9.94 2.72 7.79
CA GLY A 2 8.60 2.48 8.32
C GLY A 2 7.93 3.77 8.74
N ILE A 3 7.09 3.72 9.78
CA ILE A 3 6.32 4.90 10.23
C ILE A 3 6.31 5.07 11.74
N ASP A 4 6.31 6.35 12.13
CA ASP A 4 5.97 6.80 13.47
C ASP A 4 4.57 7.39 13.50
N ILE A 5 3.99 7.39 14.70
CA ILE A 5 2.64 7.88 14.97
C ILE A 5 2.75 8.78 16.20
N SER A 6 2.39 10.06 16.08
CA SER A 6 2.33 10.97 17.22
C SER A 6 1.14 10.65 18.13
N GLU A 7 1.05 11.32 19.27
CA GLU A 7 -0.11 11.21 20.18
C GLU A 7 -1.41 11.67 19.48
N GLU A 8 -1.31 12.68 18.62
CA GLU A 8 -2.39 13.22 17.78
C GLU A 8 -2.67 12.35 16.53
N ARG A 9 -2.06 11.17 16.43
CA ARG A 9 -2.20 10.23 15.30
C ARG A 9 -1.72 10.78 13.95
N GLU A 10 -0.76 11.71 13.98
CA GLU A 10 -0.04 12.14 12.79
C GLU A 10 0.97 11.06 12.36
N ILE A 11 0.91 10.62 11.10
CA ILE A 11 1.84 9.67 10.52
C ILE A 11 3.08 10.40 10.00
N ARG A 12 4.26 9.93 10.41
CA ARG A 12 5.55 10.42 9.92
C ARG A 12 6.37 9.28 9.34
N PHE A 13 7.05 9.56 8.23
CA PHE A 13 7.99 8.60 7.65
C PHE A 13 9.26 8.53 8.49
N ASN A 14 9.71 7.32 8.80
CA ASN A 14 10.96 7.10 9.51
C ASN A 14 11.85 6.12 8.72
N ALA A 15 13.06 6.54 8.36
CA ALA A 15 13.99 5.71 7.59
C ALA A 15 14.66 4.61 8.45
N ASP A 16 14.81 4.86 9.74
CA ASP A 16 15.75 4.19 10.66
C ASP A 16 15.22 2.85 11.17
N HIS A 17 13.90 2.63 11.11
CA HIS A 17 13.30 1.37 11.53
C HIS A 17 12.24 0.87 10.55
N GLU A 18 11.77 -0.36 10.75
CA GLU A 18 10.73 -1.02 9.94
C GLU A 18 9.53 -1.39 10.81
N ARG A 19 9.08 -0.45 11.66
CA ARG A 19 7.95 -0.66 12.58
C ARG A 19 6.64 -0.26 11.89
N ARG A 20 5.54 -0.94 12.24
CA ARG A 20 4.17 -0.80 11.70
C ARG A 20 4.02 -1.10 10.21
N ILE A 21 4.87 -0.51 9.38
CA ILE A 21 4.92 -0.71 7.93
C ILE A 21 6.36 -0.86 7.50
N ILE A 22 6.61 -1.80 6.59
CA ILE A 22 7.90 -1.99 5.93
C ILE A 22 7.81 -1.34 4.56
N THR A 23 8.54 -0.24 4.38
CA THR A 23 8.62 0.49 3.10
C THR A 23 9.97 0.31 2.40
N ALA A 24 10.88 -0.49 2.98
CA ALA A 24 12.18 -0.78 2.43
C ALA A 24 12.09 -1.46 1.05
N VAL A 25 12.79 -0.92 0.06
CA VAL A 25 12.83 -1.44 -1.32
C VAL A 25 13.36 -2.87 -1.40
N ARG A 26 14.32 -3.24 -0.55
CA ARG A 26 14.92 -4.60 -0.54
C ARG A 26 13.94 -5.67 -0.05
N LYS A 27 12.94 -5.29 0.77
CA LYS A 27 11.96 -6.21 1.35
C LYS A 27 10.64 -6.22 0.59
N ASN A 28 10.49 -5.38 -0.45
CA ASN A 28 9.26 -5.21 -1.21
C ASN A 28 9.52 -5.30 -2.73
N PRO A 29 8.53 -5.75 -3.52
CA PRO A 29 7.15 -6.05 -3.14
C PRO A 29 7.03 -7.34 -2.31
N LYS A 30 5.97 -7.44 -1.50
CA LYS A 30 5.57 -8.73 -0.94
C LYS A 30 4.72 -9.46 -1.97
N ILE A 31 5.10 -10.69 -2.27
CA ILE A 31 4.32 -11.57 -3.13
C ILE A 31 3.56 -12.54 -2.24
N THR A 32 2.24 -12.60 -2.41
CA THR A 32 1.39 -13.59 -1.74
C THR A 32 0.48 -14.24 -2.75
N VAL A 33 0.23 -15.53 -2.62
CA VAL A 33 -0.75 -16.25 -3.44
C VAL A 33 -1.99 -16.49 -2.58
N ILE A 34 -3.16 -16.08 -3.07
CA ILE A 34 -4.44 -16.27 -2.39
C ILE A 34 -5.38 -17.13 -3.24
N GLY A 35 -6.35 -17.77 -2.58
CA GLY A 35 -7.29 -18.69 -3.23
C GLY A 35 -6.71 -20.10 -3.41
N THR A 36 -7.59 -21.06 -3.59
CA THR A 36 -7.22 -22.46 -3.85
C THR A 36 -7.26 -22.75 -5.35
N HIS A 37 -8.34 -22.39 -6.05
CA HIS A 37 -8.51 -22.48 -7.50
C HIS A 37 -9.55 -21.44 -8.01
N PRO A 38 -9.21 -20.51 -8.92
CA PRO A 38 -7.87 -20.19 -9.38
C PRO A 38 -7.03 -19.53 -8.28
N ARG A 39 -5.72 -19.74 -8.32
CA ARG A 39 -4.76 -19.03 -7.46
C ARG A 39 -4.54 -17.64 -8.02
N ILE A 40 -4.56 -16.63 -7.16
CA ILE A 40 -4.34 -15.23 -7.53
C ILE A 40 -3.04 -14.76 -6.87
N THR A 41 -2.07 -14.33 -7.69
CA THR A 41 -0.83 -13.71 -7.21
C THR A 41 -1.08 -12.25 -6.91
N VAL A 42 -0.82 -11.84 -5.67
CA VAL A 42 -0.98 -10.48 -5.17
C VAL A 42 0.40 -9.89 -4.90
N TYR A 43 0.67 -8.74 -5.52
CA TYR A 43 1.87 -7.95 -5.30
C TYR A 43 1.53 -6.74 -4.42
N SER A 44 2.08 -6.72 -3.20
CA SER A 44 1.88 -5.61 -2.26
C SER A 44 3.07 -4.67 -2.29
N ILE A 45 2.82 -3.37 -2.48
CA ILE A 45 3.88 -2.35 -2.49
C ILE A 45 4.53 -2.20 -1.11
N TYR A 46 3.73 -2.17 -0.04
CA TYR A 46 4.21 -2.11 1.34
C TYR A 46 3.58 -3.21 2.18
N GLN A 47 4.26 -3.56 3.27
CA GLN A 47 3.83 -4.61 4.18
C GLN A 47 3.50 -4.02 5.53
N ARG A 48 2.36 -4.40 6.10
CA ARG A 48 2.09 -4.17 7.52
C ARG A 48 2.91 -5.16 8.35
N THR A 49 3.44 -4.70 9.47
CA THR A 49 4.03 -5.53 10.53
C THR A 49 3.43 -5.16 11.88
N LYS A 50 3.34 -6.13 12.80
CA LYS A 50 2.93 -5.89 14.19
C LYS A 50 4.10 -5.39 15.05
N PHE A 51 5.31 -5.37 14.51
CA PHE A 51 6.48 -4.88 15.24
C PHE A 51 6.34 -3.38 15.54
N GLY A 52 6.39 -3.02 16.83
CA GLY A 52 6.21 -1.65 17.33
C GLY A 52 4.75 -1.18 17.40
N ASP A 53 3.77 -2.07 17.19
CA ASP A 53 2.34 -1.76 17.32
C ASP A 53 1.54 -3.05 17.56
N THR A 54 1.63 -3.55 18.79
CA THR A 54 0.98 -4.81 19.22
C THR A 54 -0.51 -4.63 19.49
N ASP A 55 -0.92 -3.42 19.89
CA ASP A 55 -2.23 -3.19 20.49
C ASP A 55 -3.24 -2.55 19.52
N ARG A 56 -2.76 -1.92 18.43
CA ARG A 56 -3.65 -1.26 17.45
C ARG A 56 -4.02 -2.18 16.30
N ASP A 57 -5.32 -2.30 16.04
CA ASP A 57 -5.83 -3.02 14.88
C ASP A 57 -5.83 -2.16 13.59
N GLY A 58 -5.53 -2.83 12.48
CA GLY A 58 -5.44 -2.30 11.11
C GLY A 58 -4.18 -1.51 10.77
N ASN A 59 -4.27 -0.67 9.72
CA ASN A 59 -3.11 -0.06 9.06
C ASN A 59 -3.14 1.48 9.19
N PRO A 60 -2.36 2.07 10.11
CA PRO A 60 -2.35 3.50 10.39
C PRO A 60 -2.07 4.39 9.16
N LEU A 61 -1.20 3.96 8.24
CA LEU A 61 -0.97 4.70 7.00
C LEU A 61 -2.23 4.71 6.14
N ILE A 62 -2.92 3.57 5.97
CA ILE A 62 -4.18 3.53 5.22
C ILE A 62 -5.25 4.38 5.90
N TYR A 63 -5.29 4.42 7.23
CA TYR A 63 -6.22 5.28 7.96
C TYR A 63 -5.95 6.75 7.67
N SER A 64 -4.68 7.18 7.70
CA SER A 64 -4.31 8.56 7.37
C SER A 64 -4.67 8.95 5.93
N LEU A 65 -4.49 8.02 4.98
CA LEU A 65 -4.81 8.24 3.57
C LEU A 65 -6.31 8.27 3.28
N LYS A 66 -7.10 7.60 4.12
CA LYS A 66 -8.57 7.63 4.08
C LYS A 66 -9.17 8.77 4.90
N GLY A 67 -8.39 9.42 5.76
CA GLY A 67 -8.91 10.41 6.71
C GLY A 67 -9.86 9.81 7.75
N ILE A 68 -9.62 8.59 8.21
CA ILE A 68 -10.47 7.89 9.20
C ILE A 68 -9.74 7.68 10.52
N ASN A 69 -10.50 7.46 11.60
CA ASN A 69 -9.96 7.20 12.94
C ASN A 69 -9.02 8.30 13.45
N ASN A 70 -9.23 9.55 13.02
CA ASN A 70 -8.41 10.73 13.33
C ASN A 70 -6.94 10.63 12.90
N TYR A 71 -6.58 9.67 12.04
CA TYR A 71 -5.23 9.61 11.50
C TYR A 71 -5.05 10.66 10.42
N THR A 72 -3.91 11.32 10.44
CA THR A 72 -3.54 12.34 9.47
C THR A 72 -2.13 12.10 8.93
N ILE A 73 -1.85 12.63 7.75
CA ILE A 73 -0.51 12.66 7.17
C ILE A 73 -0.37 13.95 6.37
N THR A 74 0.71 14.69 6.59
CA THR A 74 0.97 15.88 5.80
C THR A 74 1.48 15.51 4.40
N ASN A 75 1.27 16.38 3.42
CA ASN A 75 1.83 16.18 2.07
C ASN A 75 3.35 15.99 2.12
N LYS A 76 4.06 16.75 2.97
CA LYS A 76 5.51 16.64 3.16
C LYS A 76 5.92 15.23 3.57
N GLU A 77 5.25 14.66 4.58
CA GLU A 77 5.52 13.29 5.02
C GLU A 77 5.11 12.25 3.96
N PHE A 78 3.97 12.43 3.31
CA PHE A 78 3.51 11.54 2.26
C PHE A 78 4.48 11.47 1.07
N TYR A 79 5.08 12.60 0.68
CA TYR A 79 6.05 12.64 -0.42
C TYR A 79 7.34 11.87 -0.14
N LYS A 80 7.71 11.63 1.12
CA LYS A 80 8.90 10.83 1.47
C LYS A 80 8.77 9.37 1.03
N PHE A 81 7.54 8.84 0.91
CA PHE A 81 7.29 7.49 0.42
C PHE A 81 7.41 7.36 -1.10
N LYS A 82 7.48 8.47 -1.85
CA LYS A 82 7.43 8.47 -3.32
C LYS A 82 8.57 7.67 -3.95
N SER A 83 9.79 7.79 -3.42
CA SER A 83 10.98 7.14 -3.99
C SER A 83 10.86 5.61 -3.90
N SER A 84 10.63 5.08 -2.70
CA SER A 84 10.45 3.63 -2.50
C SER A 84 9.23 3.11 -3.26
N PHE A 85 8.13 3.86 -3.27
CA PHE A 85 6.92 3.51 -4.01
C PHE A 85 7.20 3.28 -5.50
N ILE A 86 7.86 4.22 -6.16
CA ILE A 86 8.16 4.14 -7.61
C ILE A 86 9.07 2.95 -7.89
N ILE A 87 10.12 2.75 -7.09
CA ILE A 87 11.06 1.64 -7.30
C ILE A 87 10.34 0.29 -7.14
N ILE A 88 9.53 0.13 -6.10
CA ILE A 88 8.80 -1.12 -5.86
C ILE A 88 7.76 -1.35 -6.95
N LEU A 89 7.05 -0.30 -7.38
CA LEU A 89 6.08 -0.38 -8.47
C LEU A 89 6.76 -0.83 -9.78
N ASN A 90 7.96 -0.31 -10.08
CA ASN A 90 8.71 -0.72 -11.26
C ASN A 90 9.18 -2.19 -11.17
N LYS A 91 9.60 -2.66 -9.99
CA LYS A 91 9.90 -4.08 -9.76
C LYS A 91 8.69 -4.97 -10.03
N ILE A 92 7.51 -4.58 -9.55
CA ILE A 92 6.26 -5.28 -9.81
C ILE A 92 5.99 -5.33 -11.32
N LYS A 93 6.07 -4.19 -12.02
CA LYS A 93 5.84 -4.11 -13.47
C LYS A 93 6.77 -5.03 -14.27
N GLN A 94 8.04 -5.13 -13.88
CA GLN A 94 9.01 -6.02 -14.53
C GLN A 94 8.75 -7.51 -14.27
N THR A 95 8.00 -7.85 -13.21
CA THR A 95 7.73 -9.24 -12.82
C THR A 95 6.42 -9.77 -13.40
N ILE A 96 5.50 -8.87 -13.73
CA ILE A 96 4.21 -9.24 -14.32
C ILE A 96 4.45 -9.55 -15.80
N PRO A 97 4.05 -10.74 -16.30
CA PRO A 97 4.11 -11.05 -17.72
C PRO A 97 3.31 -10.02 -18.52
N ASP A 98 3.74 -9.71 -19.75
CA ASP A 98 2.96 -8.92 -20.69
C ASP A 98 1.58 -9.58 -20.86
N SER A 99 0.61 -9.03 -20.15
CA SER A 99 -0.75 -9.56 -20.06
C SER A 99 -1.70 -8.40 -20.24
N ASN A 100 -2.82 -8.67 -20.90
CA ASN A 100 -3.76 -7.63 -21.30
C ASN A 100 -4.51 -6.99 -20.12
N TYR A 101 -4.44 -7.58 -18.91
CA TYR A 101 -5.24 -7.14 -17.76
C TYR A 101 -4.45 -7.20 -16.45
N PHE A 102 -4.40 -6.08 -15.74
CA PHE A 102 -3.89 -6.02 -14.38
C PHE A 102 -4.92 -5.38 -13.45
N LEU A 103 -5.23 -6.06 -12.33
CA LEU A 103 -6.18 -5.55 -11.34
C LEU A 103 -5.43 -4.80 -10.24
N ILE A 104 -5.78 -3.52 -10.06
CA ILE A 104 -5.24 -2.71 -8.96
C ILE A 104 -6.31 -2.58 -7.89
N ALA A 105 -6.12 -3.29 -6.77
CA ALA A 105 -6.97 -3.14 -5.61
C ALA A 105 -6.65 -1.81 -4.90
N MET A 106 -7.56 -0.85 -4.98
CA MET A 106 -7.44 0.44 -4.29
C MET A 106 -8.52 0.61 -3.22
N PRO A 107 -8.24 1.37 -2.14
CA PRO A 107 -9.27 1.74 -1.19
C PRO A 107 -10.39 2.55 -1.84
N SER A 108 -11.65 2.17 -1.59
CA SER A 108 -12.85 2.69 -2.28
C SER A 108 -13.23 4.16 -1.98
N SER A 109 -12.44 4.90 -1.19
CA SER A 109 -12.88 6.19 -0.66
C SER A 109 -11.71 7.13 -0.32
N SER A 110 -10.78 7.40 -1.25
CA SER A 110 -9.69 8.33 -0.95
C SER A 110 -9.16 9.10 -2.16
N ALA A 111 -8.59 10.27 -1.88
CA ALA A 111 -7.73 11.03 -2.79
C ALA A 111 -6.58 10.20 -3.37
N VAL A 112 -6.22 9.05 -2.76
CA VAL A 112 -5.18 8.13 -3.25
C VAL A 112 -5.52 7.59 -4.65
N SER A 113 -6.78 7.23 -4.89
CA SER A 113 -7.21 6.73 -6.21
C SER A 113 -7.09 7.81 -7.29
N VAL A 114 -7.39 9.07 -6.94
CA VAL A 114 -7.24 10.23 -7.83
C VAL A 114 -5.77 10.55 -8.10
N GLN A 115 -4.92 10.52 -7.07
CA GLN A 115 -3.49 10.81 -7.24
C GLN A 115 -2.76 9.72 -8.03
N PHE A 116 -3.17 8.45 -7.88
CA PHE A 116 -2.58 7.34 -8.61
C PHE A 116 -2.97 7.34 -10.10
N THR A 117 -4.25 7.61 -10.40
CA THR A 117 -4.78 7.64 -11.78
C THR A 117 -4.28 8.83 -12.59
N LYS A 118 -4.16 10.04 -12.00
CA LYS A 118 -3.66 11.23 -12.71
C LYS A 118 -2.23 11.09 -13.23
N LYS A 119 -1.40 10.27 -12.56
CA LYS A 119 0.03 10.13 -12.87
C LYS A 119 0.36 8.98 -13.83
N ASN A 120 -0.55 8.03 -14.03
CA ASN A 120 -0.33 6.82 -14.81
C ASN A 120 -1.45 6.59 -15.84
N ARG A 121 -1.75 7.55 -16.73
CA ARG A 121 -2.71 7.34 -17.84
C ARG A 121 -1.99 6.85 -19.11
N PRO A 122 -2.04 5.55 -19.45
CA PRO A 122 -1.91 5.08 -20.83
C PRO A 122 -3.21 5.30 -21.63
N PRO A 123 -3.16 5.29 -22.97
CA PRO A 123 -4.27 5.72 -23.84
C PRO A 123 -5.52 4.83 -23.81
N ILE A 124 -5.43 3.61 -23.25
CA ILE A 124 -6.52 2.63 -23.30
C ILE A 124 -6.55 1.87 -21.98
N TRP A 125 -7.36 2.33 -21.02
CA TRP A 125 -7.71 1.58 -19.81
C TRP A 125 -9.22 1.46 -19.72
N HIS A 126 -9.75 0.26 -19.92
CA HIS A 126 -11.09 -0.08 -19.45
C HIS A 126 -10.99 -0.42 -17.97
N SER A 127 -11.15 0.59 -17.11
CA SER A 127 -11.04 0.41 -15.66
C SER A 127 -12.28 -0.31 -15.12
N HIS A 128 -12.22 -1.62 -14.98
CA HIS A 128 -13.06 -2.31 -14.00
C HIS A 128 -12.32 -2.30 -12.66
N VAL A 129 -12.61 -1.28 -11.85
CA VAL A 129 -12.04 -1.12 -10.50
C VAL A 129 -12.77 -2.08 -9.56
N TYR A 130 -12.26 -3.30 -9.40
CA TYR A 130 -12.80 -4.23 -8.41
C TYR A 130 -12.15 -4.05 -7.04
N LYS A 131 -13.03 -3.89 -6.06
CA LYS A 131 -12.79 -3.74 -4.62
C LYS A 131 -12.38 -5.10 -4.05
N LEU A 132 -11.14 -5.24 -3.58
CA LEU A 132 -10.72 -6.42 -2.81
C LEU A 132 -9.86 -6.00 -1.60
N PHE A 133 -10.51 -5.93 -0.44
CA PHE A 133 -9.85 -6.05 0.85
C PHE A 133 -9.99 -7.51 1.27
N TYR A 134 -8.88 -8.23 1.35
CA TYR A 134 -8.86 -9.55 2.00
C TYR A 134 -8.36 -9.37 3.44
N LYS A 135 -9.24 -9.71 4.39
CA LYS A 135 -8.91 -9.92 5.79
C LYS A 135 -8.54 -11.40 5.93
N THR A 136 -7.29 -11.72 6.27
CA THR A 136 -7.02 -13.03 6.88
C THR A 136 -7.57 -12.99 8.30
N ASN A 137 -8.66 -13.70 8.54
CA ASN A 137 -8.89 -14.21 9.88
C ASN A 137 -7.91 -15.38 10.06
N GLY A 138 -6.83 -15.13 10.81
CA GLY A 138 -6.00 -16.23 11.31
C GLY A 138 -6.80 -17.03 12.32
N LYS A 139 -6.81 -18.35 12.16
CA LYS A 139 -7.12 -19.28 13.24
C LYS A 139 -6.10 -19.12 14.35
#